data_AF-A0A913ZRC8-F1
#
_entry.id   AF-A0A913ZRC8-F1
#
_cell.length_a   1.000
_cell.length_b   1.000
_cell.length_c   1.000
_cell.angle_alpha   90.00
_cell.angle_beta   90.00
_cell.angle_gamma   90.00
#
_symmetry.space_group_name_H-M   'P 1'
#
loop_
_entity.id
_entity.type
_entity.pdbx_description
1 polymer ?
#
loop_
_entity_poly.entity_id
_entity_poly.type
_entity_poly.pdbx_seq_one_letter_code
_entity_poly.pdbx_strand_id
1 'polypeptide(L)'
;MELSSSDVSQVKWFNPHGDPSNVGIAWQRWLRSFELYAVGRGVKNAEQKRALLLHLCRTEVQDIFFSLEEEEGQTPTRNQRKPSKHFQPKINVPYERYCFRSMAQEDGESIEKFIVRLRQRAVRCNFQKQTRKFVTK
;
A
#
# COMPACT_ATOMS: atom_id res chain seq x y z
N MET A 1 -11.48 24.25 -23.75
CA MET A 1 -11.38 24.06 -22.29
C MET A 1 -9.99 23.52 -22.00
N GLU A 2 -9.08 24.43 -21.69
CA GLU A 2 -7.73 24.07 -21.25
C GLU A 2 -7.84 23.51 -19.84
N LEU A 3 -7.57 22.21 -19.69
CA LEU A 3 -7.41 21.61 -18.37
C LEU A 3 -6.09 22.14 -17.82
N SER A 4 -6.15 23.13 -16.92
CA SER A 4 -4.98 23.63 -16.20
C SER A 4 -4.29 22.45 -15.51
N SER A 5 -3.08 22.14 -15.96
CA SER A 5 -2.28 20.96 -15.59
C SER A 5 -1.88 20.87 -14.10
N SER A 6 -2.33 21.80 -13.25
CA SER A 6 -1.90 21.94 -11.86
C SER A 6 -2.71 21.15 -10.83
N ASP A 7 -3.88 20.59 -11.18
CA ASP A 7 -4.84 20.12 -10.15
C ASP A 7 -5.11 18.61 -10.12
N VAL A 8 -4.24 17.80 -10.73
CA VAL A 8 -4.25 16.34 -10.49
C VAL A 8 -3.56 16.07 -9.17
N SER A 9 -4.29 16.28 -8.08
CA SER A 9 -4.01 15.98 -6.67
C SER A 9 -2.68 15.24 -6.43
N GLN A 10 -1.68 16.00 -5.98
CA GLN A 10 -0.34 15.52 -5.67
C GLN A 10 -0.42 14.31 -4.71
N VAL A 11 0.16 13.16 -5.12
CA VAL A 11 0.32 12.01 -4.22
C VAL A 11 1.11 12.49 -3.00
N LYS A 12 0.49 12.44 -1.82
CA LYS A 12 1.14 12.80 -0.55
C LYS A 12 2.43 11.99 -0.40
N TRP A 13 3.50 12.60 0.10
CA TRP A 13 4.78 11.92 0.30
C TRP A 13 4.64 10.71 1.23
N PHE A 14 5.44 9.66 0.96
CA PHE A 14 5.53 8.52 1.87
C PHE A 14 6.35 8.89 3.11
N ASN A 15 5.90 8.46 4.30
CA ASN A 15 6.65 8.63 5.54
C ASN A 15 7.12 7.26 6.06
N PRO A 16 8.43 6.93 5.91
CA PRO A 16 8.98 5.66 6.38
C PRO A 16 9.10 5.56 7.90
N HIS A 17 9.02 6.68 8.65
CA HIS A 17 9.10 6.70 10.13
C HIS A 17 7.73 6.66 10.81
N GLY A 18 6.68 6.26 10.09
CA GLY A 18 5.37 5.99 10.70
C GLY A 18 5.43 4.82 11.68
N ASP A 19 4.30 4.50 12.31
CA ASP A 19 4.17 3.34 13.20
C ASP A 19 4.77 2.07 12.54
N PRO A 20 5.83 1.46 13.12
CA PRO A 20 6.51 0.30 12.56
C PRO A 20 5.59 -0.89 12.30
N SER A 21 4.49 -1.01 13.05
CA SER A 21 3.49 -2.07 12.88
C SER A 21 2.63 -1.87 11.64
N ASN A 22 2.58 -0.64 11.12
CA ASN A 22 1.68 -0.21 10.05
C ASN A 22 2.41 0.40 8.85
N VAL A 23 3.73 0.65 8.94
CA VAL A 23 4.55 1.26 7.88
C VAL A 23 4.46 0.49 6.57
N GLY A 24 4.46 -0.84 6.61
CA GLY A 24 4.32 -1.63 5.39
C GLY A 24 2.92 -1.57 4.77
N ILE A 25 1.89 -1.39 5.59
CA ILE A 25 0.50 -1.20 5.11
C ILE A 25 0.36 0.21 4.50
N ALA A 26 0.96 1.21 5.15
CA ALA A 26 1.06 2.56 4.63
C ALA A 26 1.80 2.59 3.29
N TRP A 27 2.89 1.81 3.16
CA TRP A 27 3.63 1.66 1.90
C TRP A 27 2.75 1.08 0.80
N GLN A 28 2.03 -0.02 1.05
CA GLN A 28 1.14 -0.62 0.06
C GLN A 28 0.02 0.33 -0.40
N ARG A 29 -0.58 1.08 0.53
CA ARG A 29 -1.61 2.07 0.21
C ARG A 29 -1.03 3.23 -0.61
N TRP A 30 0.15 3.70 -0.23
CA TRP A 30 0.84 4.76 -0.93
C TRP A 30 1.25 4.33 -2.35
N LEU A 31 1.82 3.14 -2.50
CA LEU A 31 2.25 2.59 -3.78
C LEU A 31 1.07 2.46 -4.76
N ARG A 32 -0.10 2.00 -4.29
CA ARG A 32 -1.32 1.99 -5.12
C ARG A 32 -1.72 3.39 -5.59
N SER A 33 -1.61 4.39 -4.71
CA SER A 33 -1.92 5.78 -5.05
C SER A 33 -0.93 6.34 -6.08
N PHE A 34 0.35 6.01 -5.93
CA PHE A 34 1.40 6.34 -6.89
C PHE A 34 1.16 5.68 -8.26
N GLU A 35 0.76 4.41 -8.31
CA GLU A 35 0.47 3.72 -9.57
C GLU A 35 -0.67 4.38 -10.34
N LEU A 36 -1.77 4.70 -9.64
CA LEU A 36 -2.90 5.41 -10.24
C LEU A 36 -2.49 6.80 -10.74
N TYR A 37 -1.66 7.51 -9.98
CA TYR A 37 -1.11 8.80 -10.38
C TYR A 37 -0.21 8.71 -11.61
N ALA A 38 0.70 7.72 -11.66
CA ALA A 38 1.57 7.50 -12.81
C ALA A 38 0.77 7.21 -14.08
N VAL A 39 -0.31 6.40 -13.97
CA VAL A 39 -1.25 6.15 -15.07
C VAL A 39 -1.98 7.43 -15.47
N GLY A 40 -2.52 8.18 -14.51
CA GLY A 40 -3.24 9.44 -14.77
C GLY A 40 -2.37 10.53 -15.42
N ARG A 41 -1.06 10.55 -15.13
CA ARG A 41 -0.07 11.44 -15.76
C ARG A 41 0.47 10.93 -17.10
N GLY A 42 0.03 9.76 -17.57
CA GLY A 42 0.46 9.19 -18.84
C GLY A 42 1.91 8.72 -18.85
N VAL A 43 2.49 8.38 -17.69
CA VAL A 43 3.88 7.90 -17.60
C VAL A 43 3.97 6.48 -18.14
N LYS A 44 4.47 6.34 -19.37
CA LYS A 44 4.63 5.04 -20.06
C LYS A 44 6.04 4.46 -19.92
N ASN A 45 7.06 5.32 -19.81
CA ASN A 45 8.44 4.89 -19.67
C ASN A 45 8.72 4.42 -18.23
N ALA A 46 9.30 3.24 -18.10
CA ALA A 46 9.67 2.64 -16.81
C ALA A 46 10.74 3.44 -16.06
N GLU A 47 11.67 4.10 -16.77
CA GLU A 47 12.67 4.99 -16.17
C GLU A 47 12.04 6.24 -15.58
N GLN A 48 11.10 6.86 -16.31
CA GLN A 48 10.33 8.00 -15.82
C GLN A 48 9.51 7.61 -14.58
N LYS A 49 8.88 6.42 -14.60
CA LYS A 49 8.15 5.90 -13.43
C LYS A 49 9.09 5.66 -12.24
N ARG A 50 10.32 5.17 -12.47
CA ARG A 50 11.34 4.99 -11.42
C ARG A 50 11.77 6.34 -10.84
N ALA A 51 12.13 7.30 -11.67
CA ALA A 51 12.56 8.62 -11.24
C ALA A 51 11.46 9.32 -10.41
N LEU A 52 10.20 9.22 -10.86
CA LEU A 52 9.06 9.80 -10.17
C LEU A 52 8.78 9.13 -8.83
N LEU A 53 8.91 7.80 -8.75
CA LEU A 53 8.79 7.05 -7.49
C LEU A 53 9.84 7.54 -6.48
N LEU A 54 11.12 7.56 -6.90
CA LEU A 54 12.22 7.97 -6.02
C LEU A 54 12.10 9.43 -5.58
N HIS A 55 11.69 10.32 -6.47
CA HIS A 55 11.46 11.72 -6.16
C HIS A 55 10.36 11.90 -5.08
N LEU A 56 9.27 11.15 -5.17
CA LEU A 56 8.15 11.26 -4.21
C LEU A 56 8.42 10.56 -2.88
N CYS A 57 9.29 9.55 -2.85
CA CYS A 57 9.64 8.81 -1.64
C CYS A 57 10.67 9.51 -0.73
N ARG A 58 11.21 10.67 -1.14
CA ARG A 58 12.25 11.45 -0.43
C ARG A 58 13.57 10.69 -0.22
N THR A 59 14.58 11.41 0.27
CA THR A 59 15.96 10.97 0.47
C THR A 59 16.05 9.67 1.28
N GLU A 60 15.30 9.52 2.36
CA GLU A 60 15.35 8.30 3.21
C GLU A 60 15.05 6.99 2.45
N VAL A 61 14.07 7.01 1.55
CA VAL A 61 13.75 5.83 0.74
C VAL A 61 14.72 5.70 -0.43
N GLN A 62 15.27 6.82 -0.91
CA GLN A 62 16.38 6.79 -1.88
C GLN A 62 17.61 6.14 -1.25
N ASP A 63 17.94 6.46 0.00
CA ASP A 63 19.05 5.88 0.75
C ASP A 63 18.84 4.38 0.89
N ILE A 64 17.66 3.93 1.32
CA ILE A 64 17.32 2.49 1.34
C ILE A 64 17.42 1.88 -0.06
N PHE A 65 16.99 2.59 -1.10
CA PHE A 65 17.00 2.10 -2.47
C PHE A 65 18.42 1.95 -3.03
N PHE A 66 19.31 2.92 -2.79
CA PHE A 66 20.70 2.94 -3.26
C PHE A 66 21.64 2.15 -2.34
N SER A 67 21.26 1.90 -1.08
CA SER A 67 21.96 0.98 -0.17
C SER A 67 21.77 -0.49 -0.56
N LEU A 68 20.73 -0.81 -1.33
CA LEU A 68 20.45 -2.17 -1.79
C LEU A 68 21.20 -2.42 -3.11
N GLU A 69 22.28 -3.22 -3.05
CA GLU A 69 23.16 -3.55 -4.18
C GLU A 69 22.41 -3.71 -5.52
N GLU A 70 22.91 -3.07 -6.57
CA GLU A 70 22.43 -3.26 -7.93
C GLU A 70 22.86 -4.63 -8.43
N GLU A 71 21.97 -5.63 -8.36
CA GLU A 71 22.18 -6.85 -9.15
C GLU A 71 22.15 -6.49 -10.64
N GLU A 72 23.31 -6.64 -11.29
CA GLU A 72 23.52 -6.40 -12.73
C GLU A 72 22.44 -7.11 -13.58
N GLY A 73 21.87 -6.38 -14.54
CA GLY A 73 21.02 -6.94 -15.59
C GLY A 73 19.50 -6.91 -15.37
N GLN A 74 18.97 -6.19 -14.38
CA GLN A 74 17.54 -6.26 -14.04
C GLN A 74 16.70 -5.10 -14.60
N THR A 75 15.62 -5.47 -15.30
CA THR A 75 14.64 -4.57 -15.92
C THR A 75 14.00 -3.60 -14.92
N PRO A 76 13.64 -2.36 -15.33
CA PRO A 76 13.16 -1.31 -14.43
C PRO A 76 11.85 -1.63 -13.68
N THR A 77 11.07 -2.62 -14.14
CA THR A 77 9.90 -3.19 -13.44
C THR A 77 10.27 -3.95 -12.16
N ARG A 78 11.49 -4.46 -12.03
CA ARG A 78 11.96 -5.19 -10.84
C ARG A 78 12.44 -4.25 -9.74
N ASN A 79 12.76 -3.00 -10.06
CA ASN A 79 13.27 -2.01 -9.10
C ASN A 79 12.22 -1.50 -8.10
N GLN A 80 10.92 -1.53 -8.44
CA GLN A 80 9.84 -1.24 -7.49
C GLN A 80 9.70 -2.33 -6.40
N ARG A 81 10.26 -3.52 -6.63
CA ARG A 81 10.19 -4.65 -5.69
C ARG A 81 11.17 -4.51 -4.53
N LYS A 82 12.29 -3.80 -4.71
CA LYS A 82 13.34 -3.62 -3.68
C LYS A 82 12.83 -2.85 -2.44
N PRO A 83 12.33 -1.61 -2.57
CA PRO A 83 11.75 -0.90 -1.43
C PRO A 83 10.47 -1.58 -0.94
N SER A 84 9.67 -2.20 -1.83
CA SER A 84 8.50 -2.98 -1.42
C SER A 84 8.82 -4.21 -0.59
N LYS A 85 10.00 -4.83 -0.76
CA LYS A 85 10.50 -5.93 0.07
C LYS A 85 10.97 -5.41 1.44
N HIS A 86 11.64 -4.26 1.46
CA HIS A 86 12.08 -3.62 2.70
C HIS A 86 10.90 -3.20 3.58
N PHE A 87 9.89 -2.57 2.99
CA PHE A 87 8.65 -2.20 3.65
C PHE A 87 7.59 -3.31 3.62
N GLN A 88 7.98 -4.58 3.49
CA GLN A 88 6.99 -5.66 3.59
C GLN A 88 6.28 -5.56 4.93
N PRO A 89 4.95 -5.43 4.94
CA PRO A 89 4.23 -5.35 6.20
C PRO A 89 4.41 -6.66 6.96
N LYS A 90 5.17 -6.61 8.06
CA LYS A 90 5.16 -7.65 9.07
C LYS A 90 3.85 -7.53 9.85
N ILE A 91 2.77 -8.00 9.24
CA ILE A 91 1.44 -7.94 9.86
C ILE A 91 1.40 -8.92 11.03
N ASN A 92 1.17 -8.41 12.24
CA ASN A 92 0.87 -9.25 13.39
C ASN A 92 -0.57 -9.77 13.26
N VAL A 93 -0.72 -10.93 12.60
CA VAL A 93 -2.03 -11.54 12.33
C VAL A 93 -2.89 -11.74 13.59
N PRO A 94 -2.36 -12.23 14.74
CA PRO A 94 -3.11 -12.26 16.00
C PRO A 94 -3.67 -10.91 16.44
N TYR A 95 -2.85 -9.86 16.39
CA TYR A 95 -3.28 -8.50 16.74
C TYR A 95 -4.37 -7.99 15.80
N GLU A 96 -4.22 -8.19 14.49
CA GLU A 96 -5.23 -7.81 13.51
C GLU A 96 -6.55 -8.58 13.67
N ARG A 97 -6.50 -9.85 14.07
CA ARG A 97 -7.70 -10.64 14.42
C ARG A 97 -8.37 -10.10 15.67
N TYR A 98 -7.60 -9.73 16.69
CA TYR A 98 -8.14 -9.10 17.89
C TYR A 98 -8.87 -7.80 17.52
N CYS A 99 -8.20 -6.89 16.81
CA CYS A 99 -8.81 -5.64 16.37
C CYS A 99 -10.06 -5.87 15.52
N PHE A 100 -10.05 -6.82 14.58
CA PHE A 100 -11.22 -7.18 13.77
C PHE A 100 -12.41 -7.65 14.61
N ARG A 101 -12.16 -8.50 15.61
CA ARG A 101 -13.20 -9.02 16.52
C ARG A 101 -13.71 -7.96 17.49
N SER A 102 -12.90 -6.97 17.81
CA SER A 102 -13.27 -5.85 18.67
C SER A 102 -13.95 -4.70 17.92
N MET A 103 -14.19 -4.82 16.60
CA MET A 103 -14.89 -3.80 15.84
C MET A 103 -16.39 -3.81 16.18
N ALA A 104 -16.90 -2.63 16.54
CA ALA A 104 -18.33 -2.35 16.63
C ALA A 104 -18.72 -1.29 15.60
N GLN A 105 -20.01 -1.23 15.27
CA GLN A 105 -20.57 -0.11 14.54
C GLN A 105 -20.49 1.13 15.43
N GLU A 106 -20.02 2.25 14.89
CA GLU A 106 -19.92 3.51 15.64
C GLU A 106 -21.28 4.23 15.67
N ASP A 107 -21.46 5.09 16.67
CA ASP A 107 -22.68 5.90 16.80
C ASP A 107 -22.84 6.81 15.58
N GLY A 108 -23.96 6.67 14.87
CA GLY A 108 -24.25 7.41 13.64
C GLY A 108 -23.56 6.87 12.38
N GLU A 109 -22.82 5.76 12.46
CA GLU A 109 -22.27 5.11 11.27
C GLU A 109 -23.35 4.30 10.54
N SER A 110 -23.49 4.51 9.23
CA SER A 110 -24.34 3.68 8.38
C SER A 110 -23.82 2.23 8.30
N ILE A 111 -24.71 1.25 8.21
CA ILE A 111 -24.37 -0.17 8.07
C ILE A 111 -23.40 -0.41 6.90
N GLU A 112 -23.59 0.28 5.77
CA GLU A 112 -22.71 0.15 4.59
C GLU A 112 -21.26 0.55 4.88
N LYS A 113 -21.05 1.70 5.55
CA LYS A 113 -19.72 2.14 5.99
C LYS A 113 -19.10 1.14 6.95
N PHE A 114 -19.87 0.60 7.89
CA PHE A 114 -19.40 -0.43 8.81
C PHE A 114 -18.97 -1.71 8.07
N ILE A 115 -19.76 -2.18 7.11
CA ILE A 115 -19.42 -3.34 6.25
C ILE A 115 -18.13 -3.07 5.46
N VAL A 116 -17.95 -1.87 4.91
CA VAL A 116 -16.73 -1.50 4.19
C VAL A 116 -15.51 -1.55 5.12
N ARG A 117 -15.62 -0.98 6.33
CA ARG A 117 -14.53 -1.02 7.33
C ARG A 117 -14.19 -2.46 7.73
N LEU A 118 -15.20 -3.30 7.97
CA LEU A 118 -15.03 -4.72 8.27
C LEU A 118 -14.28 -5.45 7.15
N ARG A 119 -14.70 -5.27 5.89
CA ARG A 119 -14.03 -5.90 4.74
C ARG A 119 -12.58 -5.45 4.60
N GLN A 120 -12.29 -4.17 4.82
CA GLN A 120 -10.93 -3.64 4.79
C GLN A 120 -10.04 -4.27 5.88
N ARG A 121 -10.58 -4.48 7.09
CA ARG A 121 -9.85 -5.11 8.20
C ARG A 121 -9.68 -6.62 8.01
N ALA A 122 -10.67 -7.30 7.41
CA ALA A 122 -10.63 -8.74 7.11
C ALA A 122 -9.45 -9.14 6.19
N VAL A 123 -9.04 -8.27 5.27
CA VAL A 123 -7.88 -8.50 4.39
C VAL A 123 -6.58 -8.67 5.21
N ARG A 124 -6.48 -8.04 6.38
CA ARG A 124 -5.26 -8.04 7.21
C ARG A 124 -5.13 -9.24 8.13
N CYS A 125 -6.23 -9.92 8.45
CA CYS A 125 -6.23 -11.01 9.42
C CYS A 125 -6.08 -12.41 8.78
N ASN A 126 -5.72 -12.48 7.49
CA ASN A 126 -5.65 -13.71 6.69
C ASN A 126 -6.92 -14.56 6.80
N PHE A 127 -8.09 -13.91 6.82
CA PHE A 127 -9.40 -14.56 6.92
C PHE A 127 -9.83 -15.25 5.61
N GLN A 128 -8.88 -15.81 4.86
CA GLN A 128 -9.14 -16.45 3.57
C GLN A 128 -10.18 -17.57 3.76
N LYS A 129 -11.28 -17.49 2.98
CA LYS A 129 -12.42 -18.42 2.87
C LYS A 129 -12.31 -19.67 3.77
N GLN A 130 -12.78 -19.58 5.01
CA GLN A 130 -13.32 -20.76 5.68
C GLN A 130 -14.62 -21.14 4.98
N THR A 131 -14.52 -21.89 3.87
CA THR A 131 -15.59 -22.84 3.53
C THR A 131 -15.65 -23.80 4.70
N ARG A 132 -16.57 -23.54 5.64
CA ARG A 132 -17.03 -24.54 6.59
C ARG A 132 -17.48 -25.73 5.74
N LYS A 133 -16.64 -26.77 5.66
CA LYS A 133 -17.15 -28.10 5.31
C LYS A 133 -18.06 -28.46 6.47
N PHE A 134 -19.36 -28.33 6.28
CA PHE A 134 -20.33 -28.93 7.18
C PHE A 134 -20.06 -30.44 7.08
N VAL A 135 -19.43 -31.00 8.12
CA VAL A 135 -19.38 -32.44 8.28
C VAL A 135 -20.77 -32.81 8.80
N THR A 136 -21.65 -33.21 7.89
CA THR A 136 -22.85 -33.95 8.23
C THR A 136 -22.40 -35.31 8.73
N LYS A 137 -22.69 -35.60 10.01
CA LYS A 137 -22.61 -36.95 10.56
C LYS A 137 -23.76 -37.80 10.02
#